data_AF-A0A238WSJ6-F1
#
_entry.id   AF-A0A238WSJ6-F1
#
_cell.length_a   1.000
_cell.length_b   1.000
_cell.length_c   1.000
_cell.angle_alpha   90.00
_cell.angle_beta   90.00
_cell.angle_gamma   90.00
#
_symmetry.space_group_name_H-M   'P 1'
#
loop_
_entity.id
_entity.type
_entity.pdbx_description
1 polymer ?
#
loop_
_entity_poly.entity_id
_entity_poly.type
_entity_poly.pdbx_seq_one_letter_code
_entity_poly.pdbx_strand_id
1 'polypeptide(L)'
;MKRFWDPGLGRTILFSLALVTFVIASYQTLAVGKMDGLYRNYWLFMLSFGFLISYRYLKQRAKEAAAAAEAAQKAAAPARKKTGGKKR
;
A
#
# COMPACT_ATOMS: atom_id res chain seq x y z
N MET A 1 18.20 8.62 10.73
CA MET A 1 18.53 8.55 9.28
C MET A 1 17.44 9.30 8.52
N LYS A 2 17.80 10.24 7.62
CA LYS A 2 16.84 11.04 6.83
C LYS A 2 15.80 10.10 6.19
N ARG A 3 14.50 10.37 6.40
CA ARG A 3 13.38 9.73 5.68
C ARG A 3 13.46 10.14 4.22
N PHE A 4 14.40 9.56 3.47
CA PHE A 4 14.54 9.77 2.03
C PHE A 4 13.37 9.13 1.27
N TRP A 5 12.64 8.24 1.94
CA TRP A 5 11.47 7.54 1.42
C TRP A 5 10.20 8.05 2.09
N ASP A 6 9.41 8.83 1.34
CA ASP A 6 8.02 9.07 1.70
C ASP A 6 7.23 7.76 1.56
N PRO A 7 6.47 7.32 2.59
CA PRO A 7 5.71 6.08 2.52
C PRO A 7 4.68 6.06 1.38
N GLY A 8 4.16 7.23 0.98
CA GLY A 8 3.31 7.38 -0.21
C GLY A 8 4.09 7.14 -1.50
N LEU A 9 5.23 7.81 -1.66
CA LEU A 9 6.08 7.67 -2.85
C LEU A 9 6.54 6.21 -3.07
N GLY A 10 6.98 5.53 -2.01
CA GLY A 10 7.38 4.13 -2.07
C GLY A 10 6.25 3.19 -2.50
N ARG A 11 5.01 3.45 -2.07
CA ARG A 11 3.83 2.68 -2.48
C ARG A 11 3.49 2.92 -3.95
N THR A 12 3.59 4.15 -4.44
CA THR A 12 3.39 4.48 -5.85
C THR A 12 4.40 3.75 -6.72
N ILE A 13 5.69 3.78 -6.35
CA ILE A 13 6.75 3.08 -7.07
C ILE A 13 6.49 1.57 -7.11
N LEU A 14 6.16 0.96 -5.96
CA LEU A 14 5.83 -0.48 -5.91
C LEU A 14 4.65 -0.83 -6.81
N PHE A 15 3.61 -0.01 -6.83
CA PHE A 15 2.45 -0.23 -7.70
C PHE A 15 2.81 -0.09 -9.18
N SER A 16 3.56 0.95 -9.54
CA SER A 16 4.03 1.14 -10.92
C SER A 16 4.92 0.00 -11.38
N LEU A 17 5.85 -0.48 -10.54
CA LEU A 17 6.71 -1.61 -10.84
C LEU A 17 5.91 -2.91 -10.99
N ALA A 18 4.93 -3.16 -10.11
CA ALA A 18 4.04 -4.31 -10.25
C ALA A 18 3.31 -4.30 -11.60
N LEU A 19 2.75 -3.16 -11.99
CA LEU A 19 2.02 -3.03 -13.25
C LEU A 19 2.92 -3.19 -14.47
N VAL A 20 4.06 -2.51 -14.50
CA VAL A 20 5.00 -2.56 -15.64
C VAL A 20 5.54 -3.96 -15.82
N THR A 21 5.98 -4.61 -14.75
CA THR A 21 6.51 -5.97 -14.82
C THR A 21 5.45 -6.99 -15.21
N PHE A 22 4.20 -6.82 -14.77
CA PHE A 22 3.07 -7.63 -15.22
C PHE A 22 2.83 -7.50 -16.73
N VAL A 23 2.77 -6.27 -17.26
CA VAL A 23 2.54 -6.01 -18.69
C VAL A 23 3.66 -6.61 -19.54
N ILE A 24 4.92 -6.46 -19.11
CA ILE A 24 6.07 -7.07 -19.79
C ILE A 24 5.97 -8.60 -19.77
N ALA A 25 5.63 -9.19 -18.63
CA ALA A 25 5.47 -10.64 -18.50
C ALA A 25 4.35 -11.17 -19.40
N SER A 26 3.19 -10.50 -19.42
CA SER A 26 2.05 -10.83 -20.27
C SER A 26 2.40 -10.72 -21.75
N TYR A 27 3.08 -9.65 -22.17
CA TYR A 27 3.50 -9.48 -23.55
C TYR A 27 4.51 -10.56 -23.98
N GLN A 28 5.56 -10.81 -23.20
CA GLN A 28 6.53 -11.87 -23.51
C GLN A 28 5.88 -13.25 -23.54
N THR A 29 4.92 -13.51 -22.65
CA THR A 29 4.23 -14.81 -22.60
C THR A 29 3.33 -15.02 -23.80
N LEU A 30 2.47 -14.04 -24.12
CA LEU A 30 1.42 -14.19 -25.12
C LEU A 30 1.90 -13.88 -26.55
N ALA A 31 2.74 -12.86 -26.74
CA ALA A 31 3.16 -12.42 -28.07
C ALA A 31 4.44 -13.12 -28.55
N VAL A 32 5.38 -13.46 -27.65
CA VAL A 32 6.71 -13.98 -28.01
C VAL A 32 6.89 -15.45 -27.62
N GLY A 33 6.24 -15.88 -26.54
CA GLY A 33 6.58 -17.10 -25.83
C GLY A 33 6.07 -18.41 -26.42
N LYS A 34 5.09 -18.39 -27.33
CA LYS A 34 4.44 -19.60 -27.89
C LYS A 34 4.02 -20.57 -26.76
N MET A 35 4.22 -21.89 -26.91
CA MET A 35 3.78 -22.89 -25.93
C MET A 35 4.54 -22.83 -24.59
N ASP A 36 5.79 -22.36 -24.59
CA ASP A 36 6.64 -22.33 -23.38
C ASP A 36 6.72 -20.93 -22.73
N GLY A 37 5.94 -19.98 -23.26
CA GLY A 37 5.99 -18.57 -22.86
C GLY A 37 5.76 -18.38 -21.38
N LEU A 38 4.84 -19.15 -20.80
CA LEU A 38 4.51 -19.07 -19.39
C LEU A 38 5.66 -19.57 -18.51
N TYR A 39 6.29 -20.69 -18.86
CA TYR A 39 7.39 -21.25 -18.08
C TYR A 39 8.62 -20.34 -18.07
N ARG A 40 8.97 -19.75 -19.21
CA ARG A 40 10.13 -18.84 -19.31
C ARG A 40 9.92 -17.52 -18.58
N ASN A 41 8.68 -17.01 -18.57
CA ASN A 41 8.35 -15.71 -17.99
C ASN A 41 7.71 -15.80 -16.60
N TYR A 42 7.56 -17.01 -16.05
CA TYR A 42 6.95 -17.25 -14.74
C TYR A 42 7.57 -16.39 -13.63
N TRP A 43 8.89 -16.22 -13.66
CA TRP A 43 9.61 -15.41 -12.68
C TRP A 43 9.22 -13.92 -12.72
N LEU A 44 8.90 -13.37 -13.90
CA LEU A 44 8.42 -11.99 -14.04
C LEU A 44 7.04 -11.84 -13.40
N PHE A 45 6.17 -12.84 -13.54
CA PHE A 45 4.89 -12.86 -12.84
C PHE A 45 5.08 -12.94 -11.33
N MET A 46 5.98 -13.79 -10.83
CA MET A 46 6.29 -13.82 -9.40
C MET A 46 6.78 -12.46 -8.90
N LEU A 47 7.64 -11.78 -9.64
CA LEU A 47 8.18 -10.48 -9.27
C LEU A 47 7.09 -9.40 -9.24
N SER A 48 6.23 -9.36 -10.26
CA SER A 48 5.05 -8.50 -10.31
C SER A 48 4.13 -8.72 -9.10
N PHE A 49 3.79 -9.99 -8.82
CA PHE A 49 2.95 -10.31 -7.67
C PHE A 49 3.64 -9.99 -6.35
N GLY A 50 4.96 -10.16 -6.25
CA GLY A 50 5.75 -9.76 -5.09
C GLY A 50 5.62 -8.26 -4.80
N PHE A 51 5.73 -7.42 -5.83
CA PHE A 51 5.52 -5.98 -5.69
C PHE A 51 4.06 -5.63 -5.32
N LEU A 52 3.09 -6.31 -5.92
CA LEU A 52 1.67 -6.09 -5.63
C LEU A 52 1.33 -6.47 -4.18
N ILE A 53 1.81 -7.62 -3.70
CA ILE A 53 1.62 -8.09 -2.34
C ILE A 53 2.27 -7.11 -1.36
N SER A 54 3.51 -6.68 -1.64
CA SER A 54 4.22 -5.69 -0.82
C SER A 54 3.47 -4.36 -0.73
N TYR A 55 2.96 -3.86 -1.86
CA TYR A 55 2.11 -2.67 -1.90
C TYR A 55 0.86 -2.84 -1.04
N ARG A 56 0.15 -3.96 -1.16
CA ARG A 56 -1.06 -4.24 -0.37
C ARG A 56 -0.75 -4.34 1.12
N TYR A 57 0.32 -5.01 1.49
CA TYR A 57 0.78 -5.15 2.86
C TYR A 57 1.06 -3.78 3.51
N LEU A 58 1.86 -2.94 2.83
CA LEU A 58 2.18 -1.60 3.33
C LEU A 58 0.94 -0.70 3.38
N LYS A 59 0.03 -0.82 2.41
CA LYS A 59 -1.25 -0.09 2.41
C LYS A 59 -2.13 -0.49 3.59
N GLN A 60 -2.17 -1.77 3.94
CA GLN A 60 -2.93 -2.26 5.09
C GLN A 60 -2.36 -1.73 6.41
N ARG A 61 -1.03 -1.82 6.60
CA ARG A 61 -0.35 -1.27 7.78
C ARG A 61 -0.57 0.24 7.93
N ALA A 62 -0.55 0.99 6.83
CA ALA A 62 -0.84 2.42 6.86
C ALA A 62 -2.29 2.72 7.29
N LYS A 63 -3.26 1.90 6.87
CA LYS A 63 -4.65 2.01 7.33
C LYS A 63 -4.80 1.70 8.81
N GLU A 64 -4.14 0.65 9.29
CA GLU A 64 -4.13 0.27 10.70
C GLU A 64 -3.53 1.38 11.57
N ALA A 65 -2.40 1.97 11.14
CA ALA A 65 -1.78 3.09 11.83
C ALA A 65 -2.67 4.35 11.84
N ALA A 66 -3.35 4.65 10.74
CA ALA A 66 -4.30 5.75 10.66
C ALA A 66 -5.49 5.53 11.60
N ALA A 67 -6.07 4.33 11.62
CA ALA A 67 -7.18 3.98 12.51
C ALA A 67 -6.77 4.08 14.01
N ALA A 68 -5.56 3.64 14.36
CA ALA A 68 -5.03 3.79 15.71
C ALA A 68 -4.83 5.27 16.11
N ALA A 69 -4.35 6.11 15.17
CA ALA A 69 -4.20 7.54 15.40
C ALA A 69 -5.56 8.24 15.58
N GLU A 70 -6.57 7.88 14.79
CA GLU A 70 -7.94 8.39 14.94
C GLU A 70 -8.58 7.97 16.27
N ALA A 71 -8.37 6.72 16.70
CA ALA A 71 -8.84 6.23 17.99
C ALA A 71 -8.17 6.98 19.16
N ALA A 72 -6.87 7.24 19.07
CA ALA A 72 -6.13 8.03 20.05
C ALA A 72 -6.63 9.48 20.11
N GLN A 73 -6.93 10.10 18.97
CA GLN A 73 -7.50 11.46 18.93
C GLN A 73 -8.90 11.53 19.54
N LYS A 74 -9.74 10.51 19.32
CA LYS A 74 -11.08 10.42 19.93
C LYS A 74 -11.03 10.15 21.43
N ALA A 75 -10.06 9.37 21.90
CA ALA A 75 -9.84 9.12 23.33
C ALA A 75 -9.21 10.34 24.05
N ALA A 76 -8.39 11.12 23.34
CA ALA A 76 -7.76 12.34 23.86
C ALA A 76 -8.64 13.59 23.78
N ALA A 77 -9.79 13.54 23.08
CA ALA A 77 -10.76 14.62 23.11
C ALA A 77 -11.39 14.67 24.52
N PRO A 78 -11.03 15.64 25.38
CA PRO A 78 -11.60 15.69 26.71
C PRO A 78 -13.07 16.08 26.54
N ALA A 79 -13.93 15.47 27.36
CA ALA A 79 -15.30 15.90 27.55
C ALA A 79 -15.32 17.43 27.67
N ARG A 80 -15.75 18.12 26.60
CA ARG A 80 -15.87 19.57 26.56
C ARG A 80 -16.82 19.93 27.69
N LYS A 81 -16.24 20.47 28.77
CA LYS A 81 -16.80 20.55 30.10
C LYS A 81 -18.25 21.07 30.08
N LYS A 82 -19.14 20.32 30.73
CA LYS A 82 -20.25 20.90 31.48
C LYS A 82 -19.65 21.85 32.53
N THR A 83 -19.58 23.15 32.26
CA THR A 83 -19.41 24.17 33.32
C THR A 83 -19.91 25.51 32.82
N GLY A 84 -21.06 25.90 33.36
CA GLY A 84 -21.81 27.12 33.10
C GLY A 84 -23.24 26.81 33.51
N GLY A 85 -23.60 26.70 34.78
CA GLY A 85 -23.27 27.62 35.85
C GLY A 85 -24.61 28.17 36.34
N LYS A 86 -25.20 27.46 37.31
CA LYS A 86 -26.35 27.92 38.09
C LYS A 86 -25.98 29.26 38.73
N LYS A 87 -26.64 30.36 38.32
CA LYS A 87 -26.63 31.61 39.07
C LYS A 87 -28.00 32.29 39.00
N ARG A 88 -28.63 32.28 40.18
CA ARG A 88 -29.71 33.12 40.71
C ARG A 88 -31.11 32.88 40.14
#